data_AF-A0AA90NHS4-F1
#
_entry.id   AF-A0AA90NHS4-F1
#
_cell.length_a   1.000
_cell.length_b   1.000
_cell.length_c   1.000
_cell.angle_alpha   90.00
_cell.angle_beta   90.00
_cell.angle_gamma   90.00
#
_symmetry.space_group_name_H-M   'P 1'
#
loop_
_entity.id
_entity.type
_entity.pdbx_description
1 polymer ?
#
loop_
_entity_poly.entity_id
_entity_poly.type
_entity_poly.pdbx_seq_one_letter_code
_entity_poly.pdbx_strand_id
1 'polypeptide(L)'
;MMNTLLRQWFFAQASYYLEYLQPRKSIALLEALRKLEPENSDVHRMLSYAYLKVDNLEESVQSADSFIQCVKPGTDIRAIKWIKGRALLKKKKKAATL
;
A
#
# COMPACT_ATOMS: atom_id res chain seq x y z
N MET A 1 12.55 15.58 -10.16
CA MET A 1 11.10 15.58 -9.87
C MET A 1 10.37 14.82 -10.97
N MET A 2 9.44 13.93 -10.63
CA MET A 2 8.65 13.17 -11.59
C MET A 2 7.68 14.11 -12.34
N ASN A 3 7.50 13.90 -13.64
CA ASN A 3 6.48 14.62 -14.42
C ASN A 3 5.07 14.23 -13.96
N THR A 4 4.15 15.20 -13.84
CA THR A 4 2.77 14.99 -13.34
C THR A 4 1.97 13.96 -14.15
N LEU A 5 2.07 13.98 -15.49
CA LEU A 5 1.37 13.02 -16.34
C LEU A 5 1.91 11.60 -16.14
N LEU A 6 3.24 11.48 -16.04
CA LEU A 6 3.89 10.21 -15.79
C LEU A 6 3.53 9.65 -14.41
N ARG A 7 3.49 10.51 -13.38
CA ARG A 7 3.02 10.16 -12.03
C ARG A 7 1.58 9.64 -12.07
N GLN A 8 0.67 10.36 -12.70
CA GLN A 8 -0.74 9.95 -12.85
C GLN A 8 -0.86 8.61 -13.57
N TRP A 9 -0.10 8.41 -14.64
CA TRP A 9 -0.07 7.15 -15.37
C TRP A 9 0.38 5.99 -14.48
N PHE A 10 1.44 6.16 -13.69
CA PHE A 10 1.90 5.12 -12.76
C PHE A 10 0.84 4.75 -11.73
N PHE A 11 0.16 5.74 -11.15
CA PHE A 11 -0.93 5.49 -10.19
C PHE A 11 -2.13 4.79 -10.85
N ALA A 12 -2.54 5.24 -12.03
CA ALA A 12 -3.61 4.60 -12.79
C ALA A 12 -3.27 3.14 -13.11
N GLN A 13 -2.04 2.88 -13.57
CA GLN A 13 -1.58 1.55 -13.91
C GLN A 13 -1.46 0.64 -12.68
N ALA A 14 -0.98 1.16 -11.55
CA ALA A 14 -0.95 0.43 -10.29
C ALA A 14 -2.37 0.06 -9.82
N SER A 15 -3.31 1.00 -9.91
CA SER A 15 -4.72 0.76 -9.56
C SER A 15 -5.34 -0.30 -10.49
N TYR A 16 -5.09 -0.20 -11.79
CA TYR A 16 -5.50 -1.19 -12.77
C TYR A 16 -4.97 -2.60 -12.40
N TYR A 17 -3.68 -2.73 -12.07
CA TYR A 17 -3.16 -4.03 -11.64
C TYR A 17 -3.81 -4.56 -10.35
N LEU A 18 -4.23 -3.70 -9.43
CA LEU A 18 -4.96 -4.13 -8.23
C LEU A 18 -6.38 -4.59 -8.54
N GLU A 19 -7.06 -3.90 -9.45
CA GLU A 19 -8.42 -4.23 -9.90
C GLU A 19 -8.44 -5.58 -10.63
N TYR A 20 -7.48 -5.81 -11.53
CA TYR A 20 -7.38 -7.03 -12.34
C TYR A 20 -6.52 -8.12 -11.69
N LEU A 21 -6.52 -8.20 -10.34
CA LEU A 21 -5.92 -9.27 -9.53
C LEU A 21 -4.44 -9.57 -9.83
N GLN A 22 -3.67 -8.55 -10.19
CA GLN A 22 -2.22 -8.62 -10.43
C GLN A 22 -1.44 -7.81 -9.37
N PRO A 23 -1.63 -8.07 -8.06
CA PRO A 23 -1.06 -7.23 -7.00
C PRO A 23 0.48 -7.20 -7.00
N ARG A 24 1.16 -8.25 -7.47
CA ARG A 24 2.63 -8.26 -7.61
C ARG A 24 3.14 -7.22 -8.61
N LYS A 25 2.44 -7.02 -9.74
CA LYS A 25 2.79 -5.97 -10.70
C LYS A 25 2.52 -4.59 -10.13
N SER A 26 1.42 -4.43 -9.40
CA SER A 26 1.14 -3.19 -8.66
C SER A 26 2.24 -2.86 -7.65
N ILE A 27 2.71 -3.85 -6.87
CA ILE A 27 3.80 -3.65 -5.90
C ILE A 27 5.04 -3.13 -6.61
N ALA A 28 5.45 -3.75 -7.73
CA ALA A 28 6.65 -3.32 -8.45
C ALA A 28 6.58 -1.84 -8.88
N LEU A 29 5.44 -1.39 -9.40
CA LEU A 29 5.24 0.01 -9.78
C LEU A 29 5.23 0.94 -8.57
N LEU A 30 4.51 0.58 -7.51
CA LEU A 30 4.38 1.40 -6.32
C LEU A 30 5.68 1.49 -5.53
N GLU A 31 6.52 0.45 -5.55
CA GLU A 31 7.86 0.46 -4.97
C GLU A 31 8.80 1.41 -5.73
N ALA A 32 8.69 1.48 -7.06
CA ALA A 32 9.39 2.49 -7.84
C ALA A 32 8.90 3.91 -7.49
N LEU A 33 7.58 4.10 -7.36
CA LEU A 33 7.02 5.38 -6.92
C LEU A 33 7.48 5.76 -5.50
N ARG A 34 7.55 4.81 -4.57
CA ARG A 34 8.03 5.05 -3.19
C ARG A 34 9.44 5.60 -3.14
N LYS A 35 10.33 5.16 -4.04
CA LYS A 35 11.70 5.69 -4.13
C LYS A 35 11.73 7.14 -4.63
N LEU A 36 10.77 7.52 -5.46
CA LEU A 36 10.70 8.84 -6.10
C LEU A 36 9.90 9.84 -5.26
N GLU A 37 8.93 9.35 -4.51
CA GLU A 37 8.03 10.13 -3.65
C GLU A 37 7.88 9.45 -2.27
N PRO A 38 8.94 9.46 -1.43
CA PRO A 38 8.94 8.72 -0.16
C PRO A 38 7.87 9.17 0.85
N GLU A 39 7.45 10.42 0.77
CA GLU A 39 6.46 11.03 1.66
C GLU A 39 5.03 11.03 1.07
N ASN A 40 4.83 10.41 -0.09
CA ASN A 40 3.50 10.37 -0.68
C ASN A 40 2.63 9.28 -0.02
N SER A 41 1.65 9.72 0.75
CA SER A 41 0.73 8.85 1.47
C SER A 41 -0.05 7.90 0.53
N ASP A 42 -0.46 8.33 -0.67
CA ASP A 42 -1.19 7.44 -1.58
C ASP A 42 -0.37 6.21 -2.00
N VAL A 43 0.95 6.36 -2.17
CA VAL A 43 1.86 5.23 -2.45
C VAL A 43 1.79 4.23 -1.30
N HIS A 44 1.93 4.72 -0.06
CA HIS A 44 1.92 3.87 1.14
C HIS A 44 0.58 3.17 1.37
N ARG A 45 -0.55 3.85 1.11
CA ARG A 45 -1.88 3.24 1.18
C ARG A 45 -2.04 2.12 0.16
N MET A 46 -1.66 2.37 -1.09
CA MET A 46 -1.77 1.38 -2.16
C MET A 46 -0.82 0.20 -1.95
N LEU A 47 0.42 0.45 -1.47
CA LEU A 47 1.36 -0.61 -1.10
C LEU A 47 0.80 -1.46 0.04
N SER A 48 0.25 -0.84 1.08
CA SER A 48 -0.35 -1.59 2.20
C SER A 48 -1.42 -2.56 1.73
N TYR A 49 -2.31 -2.11 0.83
CA TYR A 49 -3.33 -2.96 0.24
C TYR A 49 -2.77 -4.03 -0.68
N ALA A 50 -1.81 -3.69 -1.54
CA ALA A 50 -1.18 -4.62 -2.48
C ALA A 50 -0.44 -5.75 -1.74
N TYR A 51 0.31 -5.41 -0.68
CA TYR A 51 0.99 -6.36 0.18
C TYR A 51 0.02 -7.28 0.93
N LEU A 52 -1.11 -6.74 1.44
CA LEU A 52 -2.16 -7.55 2.05
C LEU A 52 -2.74 -8.60 1.07
N LYS A 53 -2.85 -8.25 -0.22
CA LYS A 53 -3.38 -9.16 -1.26
C LYS A 53 -2.44 -10.32 -1.59
N VAL A 54 -1.12 -10.12 -1.48
CA VAL A 54 -0.12 -11.18 -1.68
C VAL A 54 0.32 -11.87 -0.40
N ASP A 55 -0.34 -11.56 0.73
CA ASP A 55 -0.08 -12.15 2.03
C ASP A 55 1.31 -11.84 2.63
N ASN A 56 1.91 -10.73 2.18
CA ASN A 56 3.09 -10.10 2.76
C ASN A 56 2.62 -9.18 3.90
N LEU A 57 2.40 -9.76 5.07
CA LEU A 57 1.64 -9.12 6.15
C LEU A 57 2.46 -8.04 6.87
N GLU A 58 3.75 -8.28 7.06
CA GLU A 58 4.71 -7.37 7.66
C GLU A 58 4.80 -6.06 6.86
N GLU A 59 5.05 -6.14 5.55
CA GLU A 59 5.16 -4.98 4.67
C GLU A 59 3.84 -4.24 4.52
N SER A 60 2.72 -4.97 4.59
CA SER A 60 1.37 -4.37 4.61
C SER A 60 1.18 -3.49 5.85
N VAL A 61 1.55 -3.99 7.02
CA VAL A 61 1.48 -3.25 8.29
C VAL A 61 2.42 -2.05 8.27
N GLN A 62 3.68 -2.24 7.85
CA GLN A 62 4.66 -1.16 7.77
C GLN A 62 4.19 -0.04 6.84
N SER A 63 3.66 -0.38 5.66
CA SER A 63 3.15 0.61 4.71
C SER A 63 1.91 1.35 5.24
N ALA A 64 1.06 0.68 6.03
CA ALA A 64 -0.05 1.34 6.70
C ALA A 64 0.42 2.39 7.73
N ASP A 65 1.51 2.08 8.44
CA ASP A 65 2.09 3.02 9.41
C ASP A 65 2.75 4.21 8.72
N SER A 66 3.47 3.98 7.62
CA SER A 66 4.01 5.06 6.79
C SER A 66 2.91 5.96 6.21
N PHE A 67 1.77 5.41 5.79
CA PHE A 67 0.62 6.25 5.38
C PHE A 67 0.20 7.20 6.49
N ILE A 68 0.04 6.71 7.72
CA ILE A 68 -0.39 7.53 8.87
C ILE A 68 0.62 8.64 9.17
N GLN A 69 1.91 8.38 8.99
CA GLN A 69 2.98 9.37 9.17
C GLN A 69 2.97 10.45 8.08
N CYS A 70 2.56 10.11 6.85
CA CYS A 70 2.63 10.99 5.69
C CYS A 70 1.32 11.75 5.38
N VAL A 71 0.19 11.38 6.00
CA VAL A 71 -1.09 12.06 5.74
C VAL A 71 -1.20 13.42 6.40
N LYS A 72 -1.95 14.31 5.74
CA LYS A 72 -2.31 15.61 6.32
C LYS A 72 -3.29 15.43 7.48
N PRO A 73 -3.26 16.29 8.51
CA PRO A 73 -4.29 16.31 9.54
C PRO A 73 -5.71 16.36 8.95
N GLY A 74 -6.63 15.58 9.50
CA GLY A 74 -8.01 15.48 9.01
C GLY A 74 -8.23 14.51 7.84
N THR A 75 -7.18 13.88 7.30
CA THR A 75 -7.33 12.82 6.27
C THR A 75 -8.11 11.62 6.83
N ASP A 76 -9.01 11.04 6.03
CA ASP A 76 -9.72 9.82 6.40
C ASP A 76 -8.77 8.62 6.49
N ILE A 77 -8.60 8.09 7.70
CA ILE A 77 -7.73 6.94 8.00
C ILE A 77 -8.51 5.64 8.24
N ARG A 78 -9.82 5.61 8.00
CA ARG A 78 -10.65 4.40 8.25
C ARG A 78 -10.21 3.24 7.37
N ALA A 79 -10.01 3.49 6.08
CA ALA A 79 -9.59 2.47 5.12
C ALA A 79 -8.23 1.87 5.49
N ILE A 80 -7.24 2.70 5.86
CA ILE A 80 -5.91 2.18 6.21
C ILE A 80 -5.93 1.40 7.53
N LYS A 81 -6.73 1.83 8.52
CA LYS A 81 -6.91 1.10 9.78
C LYS A 81 -7.54 -0.28 9.52
N TRP A 82 -8.51 -0.36 8.60
CA TRP A 82 -9.08 -1.63 8.18
C TRP A 82 -8.03 -2.55 7.53
N ILE A 83 -7.23 -2.03 6.60
CA ILE A 83 -6.15 -2.79 5.93
C ILE A 83 -5.15 -3.33 6.96
N LYS A 84 -4.64 -2.45 7.84
CA LYS A 84 -3.71 -2.84 8.91
C LYS A 84 -4.30 -3.90 9.84
N GLY A 85 -5.56 -3.71 10.27
CA GLY A 85 -6.27 -4.68 11.11
C GLY A 85 -6.38 -6.05 10.46
N ARG A 86 -6.71 -6.11 9.15
CA ARG A 86 -6.78 -7.36 8.39
C ARG A 86 -5.41 -8.05 8.29
N ALA A 87 -4.35 -7.30 8.04
CA ALA A 87 -2.99 -7.84 8.01
C ALA A 87 -2.59 -8.45 9.35
N LEU A 88 -2.82 -7.74 10.46
CA LEU A 88 -2.52 -8.21 11.81
C LEU A 88 -3.30 -9.47 12.19
N LEU A 89 -4.59 -9.53 11.85
CA LEU A 89 -5.43 -10.70 12.13
C LEU A 89 -4.93 -11.94 11.37
N LYS A 90 -4.61 -11.80 10.08
CA LYS A 90 -4.03 -12.89 9.29
C LYS A 90 -2.68 -13.34 9.87
N LYS A 91 -1.85 -12.39 10.31
CA LYS A 91 -0.52 -12.67 10.88
C LYS A 91 -0.64 -13.47 12.17
N LYS A 92 -1.52 -13.04 13.07
CA LYS A 92 -1.83 -13.77 14.31
C LYS A 92 -2.34 -15.18 14.03
N LYS A 93 -3.23 -15.35 13.03
CA LYS A 93 -3.74 -16.68 12.65
C LYS A 93 -2.62 -17.60 12.17
N LYS A 94 -1.70 -17.11 11.31
CA LYS A 94 -0.53 -17.88 10.86
C LYS A 94 0.38 -18.29 12.02
N ALA A 95 0.68 -17.36 12.92
CA ALA A 95 1.51 -17.64 14.09
C ALA A 95 0.91 -18.69 15.04
N ALA A 96 -0.42 -18.79 15.10
CA ALA A 96 -1.11 -19.79 15.91
C ALA A 96 -1.26 -21.17 15.24
N THR A 97 -0.84 -21.31 13.98
CA THR A 97 -0.94 -22.57 13.21
C THR A 97 0.44 -23.25 13.05
N LEU A 98 1.50 -22.64 13.59
CA LEU A 98 2.87 -23.16 13.65
C LEU A 98 3.15 -23.64 15.08
#